data_AF-A0A560HFF8-F1
#
_entry.id   AF-A0A560HFF8-F1
#
_cell.length_a   1.000
_cell.length_b   1.000
_cell.length_c   1.000
_cell.angle_alpha   90.00
_cell.angle_beta   90.00
_cell.angle_gamma   90.00
#
_symmetry.space_group_name_H-M   'P 1'
#
loop_
_entity.id
_entity.type
_entity.pdbx_description
1 polymer ?
#
loop_
_entity_poly.entity_id
_entity_poly.type
_entity_poly.pdbx_seq_one_letter_code
_entity_poly.pdbx_strand_id
1 'polypeptide(L)'
;MTGVTDIWSWLAGTYWYVPTLTLPALQVLNGATVRSALIQDQTVWYLEKYEAGYVVGQCAASLNGGAFSYMTVAGSVTPRGDVALTFAPVDAASLDATDSSTLTLTFGNGRMVERDGQWAFLMQMTGGNAAMNVSHWSYMLQTAPGDSSWDNLPGLPGTSVSDVFPS
;
A
#
# COMPACT_ATOMS: atom_id res chain seq x y z
N MET A 1 26.87 19.35 -12.65
CA MET A 1 25.82 18.39 -12.26
C MET A 1 24.49 19.10 -12.42
N THR A 2 23.68 18.71 -13.40
CA THR A 2 22.31 19.23 -13.56
C THR A 2 21.49 18.78 -12.36
N GLY A 3 20.99 19.73 -11.57
CA GLY A 3 20.17 19.45 -10.41
C GLY A 3 18.98 18.59 -10.81
N VAL A 4 18.88 17.40 -10.21
CA VAL A 4 17.65 16.61 -10.28
C VAL A 4 16.63 17.40 -9.48
N THR A 5 15.68 18.05 -10.15
CA THR A 5 14.56 18.68 -9.47
C THR A 5 13.75 17.60 -8.79
N ASP A 6 13.52 17.77 -7.49
CA ASP A 6 12.77 16.82 -6.69
C ASP A 6 11.26 16.99 -6.90
N ILE A 7 10.78 16.43 -8.00
CA ILE A 7 9.39 16.58 -8.49
C ILE A 7 8.35 15.82 -7.67
N TRP A 8 8.76 15.02 -6.68
CA TRP A 8 7.85 14.19 -5.89
C TRP A 8 7.68 14.67 -4.44
N SER A 9 8.25 15.83 -4.09
CA SER A 9 8.10 16.44 -2.76
C SER A 9 6.65 16.64 -2.31
N TRP A 10 5.71 16.76 -3.24
CA TRP A 10 4.27 16.89 -2.98
C TRP A 10 3.60 15.59 -2.51
N LEU A 11 4.27 14.43 -2.55
CA LEU A 11 3.73 13.17 -2.05
C LEU A 11 3.49 13.19 -0.54
N ALA A 12 4.22 14.01 0.22
CA ALA A 12 3.98 14.14 1.65
C ALA A 12 2.58 14.75 1.92
N GLY A 13 1.86 14.18 2.88
CA GLY A 13 0.51 14.59 3.25
C GLY A 13 -0.59 14.06 2.34
N THR A 14 -0.31 13.07 1.49
CA THR A 14 -1.29 12.53 0.52
C THR A 14 -1.84 11.17 0.93
N TYR A 15 -3.11 10.92 0.57
CA TYR A 15 -3.80 9.65 0.81
C TYR A 15 -4.06 8.93 -0.51
N TRP A 16 -3.97 7.60 -0.46
CA TRP A 16 -4.07 6.76 -1.64
C TRP A 16 -4.93 5.54 -1.35
N TYR A 17 -5.72 5.09 -2.32
CA TYR A 17 -6.58 3.92 -2.15
C TYR A 17 -6.57 3.03 -3.39
N VAL A 18 -6.87 1.75 -3.18
CA VAL A 18 -7.16 0.81 -4.26
C VAL A 18 -8.59 1.04 -4.80
N PRO A 19 -8.78 1.34 -6.10
CA PRO A 19 -10.10 1.53 -6.71
C PRO A 19 -10.77 0.19 -7.03
N THR A 20 -12.09 0.21 -7.26
CA THR A 20 -12.91 -0.97 -7.58
C THR A 20 -12.34 -1.83 -8.70
N LEU A 21 -11.80 -1.20 -9.75
CA LEU A 21 -11.29 -1.88 -10.94
C LEU A 21 -10.15 -2.85 -10.62
N THR A 22 -9.30 -2.50 -9.65
CA THR A 22 -8.10 -3.24 -9.29
C THR A 22 -8.14 -3.69 -7.84
N LEU A 23 -9.34 -3.93 -7.31
CA LEU A 23 -9.60 -4.44 -5.96
C LEU A 23 -9.30 -5.95 -5.79
N PRO A 24 -9.43 -6.80 -6.82
CA PRO A 24 -9.11 -8.22 -6.68
C PRO A 24 -7.60 -8.49 -6.56
N ALA A 25 -7.20 -9.19 -5.49
CA ALA A 25 -5.87 -9.72 -5.25
C ALA A 25 -5.84 -11.25 -5.38
N LEU A 26 -4.68 -11.81 -5.72
CA LEU A 26 -4.47 -13.26 -5.81
C LEU A 26 -3.96 -13.80 -4.48
N GLN A 27 -4.74 -14.63 -3.81
CA GLN A 27 -4.28 -15.44 -2.69
C GLN A 27 -3.82 -16.82 -3.18
N VAL A 28 -2.68 -17.28 -2.67
CA VAL A 28 -2.15 -18.62 -2.89
C VAL A 28 -1.90 -19.31 -1.56
N LEU A 29 -2.38 -20.53 -1.43
CA LEU A 29 -2.08 -21.45 -0.32
C LEU A 29 -1.15 -22.55 -0.83
N ASN A 30 0.02 -22.65 -0.20
CA ASN A 30 1.06 -23.60 -0.55
C ASN A 30 1.06 -24.76 0.45
N GLY A 31 0.26 -25.79 0.14
CA GLY A 31 0.21 -27.05 0.89
C GLY A 31 0.56 -28.25 0.01
N ALA A 32 0.13 -29.46 0.41
CA ALA A 32 0.30 -30.67 -0.41
C ALA A 32 -0.32 -30.54 -1.82
N THR A 33 -1.32 -29.67 -1.96
CA THR A 33 -1.83 -29.19 -3.24
C THR A 33 -1.90 -27.68 -3.18
N VAL A 34 -1.34 -27.02 -4.20
CA VAL A 34 -1.43 -25.56 -4.36
C VAL A 34 -2.88 -25.18 -4.66
N ARG A 35 -3.40 -24.21 -3.90
CA ARG A 35 -4.75 -23.64 -4.12
C ARG A 35 -4.62 -22.14 -4.29
N SER A 36 -5.47 -21.56 -5.13
CA SER A 36 -5.53 -20.12 -5.30
C SER A 36 -6.96 -19.62 -5.45
N ALA A 37 -7.17 -18.36 -5.06
CA ALA A 37 -8.44 -17.67 -5.22
C ALA A 37 -8.18 -16.18 -5.40
N LEU A 38 -9.10 -15.50 -6.10
CA LEU A 38 -9.17 -14.05 -6.03
C LEU A 38 -9.90 -13.68 -4.74
N ILE A 39 -9.30 -12.78 -3.98
CA ILE A 39 -9.86 -12.17 -2.78
C ILE A 39 -9.97 -10.67 -2.99
N GLN A 40 -10.83 -10.02 -2.22
CA GLN A 40 -10.86 -8.57 -2.18
C GLN A 40 -9.73 -8.06 -1.27
N ASP A 41 -8.99 -7.06 -1.72
CA ASP A 41 -7.99 -6.36 -0.92
C ASP A 41 -8.23 -4.85 -1.01
N GLN A 42 -8.86 -4.30 0.03
CA GLN A 42 -8.95 -2.85 0.18
C GLN A 42 -7.73 -2.36 0.95
N THR A 43 -6.84 -1.71 0.24
CA THR A 43 -5.64 -1.08 0.82
C THR A 43 -5.75 0.44 0.71
N VAL A 44 -5.33 1.13 1.78
CA VAL A 44 -5.27 2.60 1.87
C VAL A 44 -3.91 3.00 2.44
N TRP A 45 -3.29 4.02 1.86
CA TRP A 45 -2.02 4.59 2.34
C TRP A 45 -2.20 6.05 2.75
N TYR A 46 -1.43 6.46 3.74
CA TYR A 46 -1.14 7.85 4.04
C TYR A 46 0.36 8.07 4.02
N LEU A 47 0.86 8.89 3.09
CA LEU A 47 2.29 9.20 2.98
C LEU A 47 2.60 10.41 3.85
N GLU A 48 3.16 10.18 5.03
CA GLU A 48 3.44 11.23 6.03
C GLU A 48 4.61 12.13 5.64
N LYS A 49 5.69 11.52 5.13
CA LYS A 49 6.96 12.19 4.90
C LYS A 49 7.52 11.86 3.54
N TYR A 50 8.20 12.85 2.98
CA TYR A 50 9.00 12.72 1.79
C TYR A 50 10.32 13.49 1.96
N GLU A 51 11.44 12.86 1.67
CA GLU A 51 12.76 13.51 1.67
C GLU A 51 13.70 12.84 0.67
N ALA A 52 14.23 13.61 -0.28
CA ALA A 52 15.28 13.18 -1.21
C ALA A 52 14.98 11.87 -1.97
N GLY A 53 13.72 11.69 -2.41
CA GLY A 53 13.28 10.46 -3.09
C GLY A 53 12.77 9.37 -2.16
N TYR A 54 12.80 9.55 -0.84
CA TYR A 54 12.32 8.55 0.12
C TYR A 54 10.97 8.93 0.70
N VAL A 55 10.09 7.94 0.87
CA VAL A 55 8.77 8.10 1.47
C VAL A 55 8.65 7.27 2.75
N VAL A 56 7.93 7.82 3.72
CA VAL A 56 7.51 7.11 4.95
C VAL A 56 6.05 7.42 5.22
N GLY A 57 5.29 6.45 5.69
CA GLY A 57 3.89 6.64 6.01
C GLY A 57 3.22 5.43 6.64
N GLN A 58 1.90 5.40 6.55
CA GLN A 58 1.05 4.35 7.09
C GLN A 58 0.29 3.65 5.97
N CYS A 59 0.00 2.37 6.19
CA CYS A 59 -0.82 1.54 5.33
C CYS A 59 -1.81 0.77 6.19
N ALA A 60 -3.04 0.65 5.70
CA ALA A 60 -4.05 -0.21 6.26
C ALA A 60 -4.62 -1.07 5.14
N ALA A 61 -4.58 -2.40 5.32
CA ALA A 61 -5.12 -3.36 4.36
C ALA A 61 -6.22 -4.21 5.00
N SER A 62 -7.33 -4.39 4.30
CA SER A 62 -8.45 -5.26 4.68
C SER A 62 -8.69 -6.30 3.60
N LEU A 63 -8.56 -7.57 3.97
CA LEU A 63 -8.81 -8.70 3.09
C LEU A 63 -10.24 -9.20 3.27
N ASN A 64 -11.00 -9.31 2.19
CA ASN A 64 -12.41 -9.75 2.18
C ASN A 64 -13.31 -9.01 3.19
N GLY A 65 -13.05 -7.72 3.42
CA GLY A 65 -13.82 -6.91 4.36
C GLY A 65 -13.55 -7.20 5.84
N GLY A 66 -12.46 -7.91 6.15
CA GLY A 66 -12.03 -8.15 7.53
C GLY A 66 -11.47 -6.90 8.22
N ALA A 67 -10.99 -7.08 9.45
CA ALA A 67 -10.32 -6.00 10.20
C ALA A 67 -9.06 -5.51 9.45
N PHE A 68 -8.75 -4.22 9.62
CA PHE A 68 -7.53 -3.65 9.06
C PHE A 68 -6.27 -4.23 9.72
N SER A 69 -5.34 -4.63 8.87
CA SER A 69 -3.94 -4.85 9.25
C SER A 69 -3.18 -3.56 8.98
N TYR A 70 -2.65 -2.95 10.05
CA TYR A 70 -1.90 -1.70 9.98
C TYR A 70 -0.41 -1.98 9.81
N MET A 71 0.24 -1.20 8.93
CA MET A 71 1.65 -1.33 8.58
C MET A 71 2.30 0.03 8.41
N THR A 72 3.59 0.12 8.70
CA THR A 72 4.44 1.23 8.26
C THR A 72 4.82 1.03 6.81
N VAL A 73 4.71 2.08 6.00
CA VAL A 73 5.25 2.15 4.63
C VAL A 73 6.61 2.84 4.67
N ALA A 74 7.60 2.25 4.01
CA ALA A 74 8.88 2.90 3.77
C ALA A 74 9.43 2.52 2.40
N GLY A 75 10.06 3.45 1.70
CA GLY A 75 10.67 3.14 0.42
C GLY A 75 11.13 4.37 -0.35
N SER A 76 11.19 4.26 -1.66
CA SER A 76 11.66 5.32 -2.53
C SER A 76 10.88 5.47 -3.83
N VAL A 77 10.92 6.69 -4.36
CA VAL A 77 10.45 7.09 -5.69
C VAL A 77 11.60 7.76 -6.40
N THR A 78 12.07 7.18 -7.50
CA THR A 78 13.16 7.77 -8.29
C THR A 78 12.67 9.00 -9.04
N PRO A 79 13.55 9.89 -9.52
CA PRO A 79 13.15 11.03 -10.36
C PRO A 79 12.42 10.63 -11.66
N ARG A 80 12.56 9.38 -12.11
CA ARG A 80 11.83 8.84 -13.28
C ARG A 80 10.47 8.23 -12.93
N GLY A 81 10.13 8.26 -11.64
CA GLY A 81 8.92 7.73 -11.06
C GLY A 81 8.99 6.24 -10.74
N ASP A 82 10.15 5.58 -10.78
CA ASP A 82 10.22 4.16 -10.37
C ASP A 82 10.03 4.06 -8.86
N VAL A 83 9.22 3.11 -8.40
CA VAL A 83 8.79 2.99 -7.01
C VAL A 83 9.24 1.64 -6.43
N ALA A 84 9.80 1.67 -5.22
CA ALA A 84 10.06 0.48 -4.42
C ALA A 84 9.63 0.75 -2.98
N LEU A 85 8.70 -0.03 -2.45
CA LEU A 85 8.12 0.12 -1.11
C LEU A 85 8.19 -1.19 -0.32
N THR A 86 8.36 -1.07 0.98
CA THR A 86 8.23 -2.15 1.96
C THR A 86 7.15 -1.77 2.97
N PHE A 87 6.38 -2.76 3.39
CA PHE A 87 5.33 -2.63 4.39
C PHE A 87 5.61 -3.59 5.53
N ALA A 88 5.75 -3.07 6.73
CA ALA A 88 6.04 -3.83 7.94
C ALA A 88 4.87 -3.65 8.92
N PRO A 89 4.33 -4.73 9.53
CA PRO A 89 3.26 -4.60 10.51
C PRO A 89 3.63 -3.61 11.62
N VAL A 90 2.69 -2.79 12.06
CA VAL A 90 2.88 -1.98 13.27
C VAL A 90 3.03 -2.91 14.48
N ASP A 91 3.80 -2.50 15.48
CA ASP A 91 4.10 -3.29 16.69
C ASP A 91 4.89 -4.60 16.46
N ALA A 92 5.44 -4.78 15.26
CA ALA A 92 6.35 -5.88 14.90
C ALA A 92 7.77 -5.73 15.48
N ALA A 93 8.16 -4.51 15.84
CA ALA A 93 9.53 -4.20 16.23
C ALA A 93 9.74 -4.50 17.71
N SER A 94 10.40 -5.61 18.01
CA SER A 94 11.19 -5.74 19.23
C SER A 94 12.61 -5.23 18.97
N LEU A 95 13.17 -4.46 19.90
CA LEU A 95 14.61 -4.16 19.92
C LEU A 95 15.45 -5.38 20.33
N ASP A 96 14.79 -6.49 20.67
CA ASP A 96 15.42 -7.76 20.97
C ASP A 96 15.71 -8.51 19.66
N ALA A 97 16.99 -8.63 19.31
CA ALA A 97 17.46 -9.39 18.15
C ALA A 97 17.15 -10.91 18.24
N THR A 98 16.60 -11.38 19.36
CA THR A 98 16.12 -12.77 19.54
C THR A 98 14.62 -12.92 19.33
N ASP A 99 13.89 -11.83 19.08
CA ASP A 99 12.46 -11.90 18.77
C ASP A 99 12.26 -12.53 17.39
N SER A 100 11.88 -13.80 17.39
CA SER A 100 11.56 -14.59 16.21
C SER A 100 10.12 -14.35 15.76
N SER A 101 9.62 -13.11 15.89
CA SER A 101 8.33 -12.74 15.33
C SER A 101 8.35 -13.07 13.83
N THR A 102 7.33 -13.81 13.37
CA THR A 102 7.20 -14.26 11.98
C THR A 102 6.74 -13.10 11.11
N LEU A 103 7.53 -12.02 11.11
CA LEU A 103 7.23 -10.76 10.44
C LEU A 103 7.09 -11.02 8.95
N THR A 104 5.85 -10.95 8.51
CA THR A 104 5.51 -11.02 7.12
C THR A 104 5.61 -9.62 6.56
N LEU A 105 6.73 -9.34 5.89
CA LEU A 105 6.89 -8.12 5.12
C LEU A 105 6.13 -8.25 3.81
N THR A 106 5.51 -7.15 3.38
CA THR A 106 5.03 -7.00 2.01
C THR A 106 6.01 -6.13 1.25
N PHE A 107 6.40 -6.56 0.06
CA PHE A 107 7.26 -5.79 -0.84
C PHE A 107 6.46 -5.38 -2.06
N GLY A 108 6.67 -4.15 -2.50
CA GLY A 108 6.02 -3.57 -3.67
C GLY A 108 7.03 -2.92 -4.60
N ASN A 109 6.87 -3.16 -5.89
CA ASN A 109 7.60 -2.47 -6.95
C ASN A 109 6.62 -1.90 -7.97
N GLY A 110 6.94 -0.76 -8.54
CA GLY A 110 6.02 -0.09 -9.44
C GLY A 110 6.55 1.19 -10.03
N ARG A 111 5.62 2.06 -10.45
CA ARG A 111 5.95 3.34 -11.05
C ARG A 111 4.84 4.38 -10.85
N MET A 112 5.21 5.64 -10.71
CA MET A 112 4.33 6.79 -10.89
C MET A 112 3.89 6.88 -12.35
N VAL A 113 2.59 6.93 -12.58
CA VAL A 113 1.98 7.06 -13.91
C VAL A 113 0.88 8.11 -13.87
N GLU A 114 0.68 8.84 -14.97
CA GLU A 114 -0.47 9.72 -15.13
C GLU A 114 -1.66 8.94 -15.70
N ARG A 115 -2.83 9.10 -15.08
CA ARG A 115 -4.12 8.65 -15.59
C ARG A 115 -5.10 9.80 -15.50
N ASP A 116 -5.72 10.13 -16.63
CA ASP A 116 -6.77 11.15 -16.70
C ASP A 116 -6.35 12.51 -16.09
N GLY A 117 -5.06 12.85 -16.23
CA GLY A 117 -4.46 14.08 -15.70
C GLY A 117 -4.07 14.04 -14.22
N GLN A 118 -4.19 12.88 -13.56
CA GLN A 118 -3.81 12.69 -12.16
C GLN A 118 -2.72 11.63 -12.02
N TRP A 119 -1.81 11.83 -11.06
CA TRP A 119 -0.79 10.85 -10.71
C TRP A 119 -1.42 9.67 -9.97
N ALA A 120 -0.92 8.48 -10.28
CA ALA A 120 -1.24 7.22 -9.60
C ALA A 120 0.03 6.40 -9.39
N PHE A 121 0.08 5.61 -8.32
CA PHE A 121 1.07 4.55 -8.21
C PHE A 121 0.56 3.31 -8.95
N LEU A 122 1.22 2.87 -10.01
CA LEU A 122 1.01 1.54 -10.58
C LEU A 122 1.94 0.56 -9.89
N MET A 123 1.40 -0.32 -9.05
CA MET A 123 2.18 -1.16 -8.14
C MET A 123 1.88 -2.64 -8.33
N GLN A 124 2.87 -3.47 -8.06
CA GLN A 124 2.74 -4.91 -7.85
C GLN A 124 3.35 -5.25 -6.50
N MET A 125 2.58 -5.91 -5.66
CA MET A 125 2.92 -6.17 -4.27
C MET A 125 2.77 -7.65 -3.96
N THR A 126 3.62 -8.18 -3.08
CA THR A 126 3.45 -9.52 -2.53
C THR A 126 3.85 -9.54 -1.06
N GLY A 127 2.96 -10.07 -0.24
CA GLY A 127 3.16 -10.31 1.18
C GLY A 127 2.70 -11.71 1.53
N GLY A 128 3.29 -12.29 2.56
CA GLY A 128 2.96 -13.63 3.01
C GLY A 128 4.14 -14.37 3.61
N ASN A 129 3.90 -15.64 3.90
CA ASN A 129 4.93 -16.59 4.30
C ASN A 129 4.94 -17.78 3.33
N ALA A 130 5.79 -18.77 3.60
CA ALA A 130 5.94 -19.94 2.73
C ALA A 130 4.66 -20.77 2.55
N ALA A 131 3.70 -20.68 3.48
CA ALA A 131 2.44 -21.43 3.45
C ALA A 131 1.29 -20.65 2.78
N MET A 132 1.31 -19.31 2.85
CA MET A 132 0.29 -18.47 2.23
C MET A 132 0.86 -17.11 1.82
N ASN A 133 0.58 -16.70 0.59
CA ASN A 133 0.92 -15.37 0.09
C ASN A 133 -0.26 -14.72 -0.65
N VAL A 134 -0.29 -13.40 -0.58
CA VAL A 134 -1.21 -12.55 -1.34
C VAL A 134 -0.37 -11.69 -2.26
N SER A 135 -0.67 -11.75 -3.56
CA SER A 135 -0.08 -10.91 -4.59
C SER A 135 -1.15 -10.00 -5.15
N HIS A 136 -0.88 -8.71 -5.21
CA HIS A 136 -1.84 -7.70 -5.62
C HIS A 136 -1.16 -6.70 -6.55
N TRP A 137 -1.73 -6.51 -7.74
CA TRP A 137 -1.36 -5.39 -8.61
C TRP A 137 -2.50 -4.37 -8.60
N SER A 138 -2.17 -3.09 -8.55
CA SER A 138 -3.20 -2.06 -8.50
C SER A 138 -2.69 -0.70 -8.94
N TYR A 139 -3.62 0.16 -9.36
CA TYR A 139 -3.41 1.60 -9.31
C TYR A 139 -3.77 2.06 -7.90
N MET A 140 -2.86 2.71 -7.19
CA MET A 140 -3.24 3.50 -6.02
C MET A 140 -3.58 4.90 -6.53
N LEU A 141 -4.85 5.26 -6.43
CA LEU A 141 -5.35 6.59 -6.82
C LEU A 141 -5.33 7.51 -5.61
N GLN A 142 -5.04 8.79 -5.82
CA GLN A 142 -5.10 9.77 -4.75
C GLN A 142 -6.56 10.02 -4.34
N THR A 143 -6.79 10.27 -3.06
CA THR A 143 -8.07 10.72 -2.54
C THR A 143 -7.86 11.76 -1.45
N ALA A 144 -8.82 12.66 -1.26
CA ALA A 144 -8.82 13.71 -0.25
C ALA A 144 -10.24 14.00 0.25
N PRO A 145 -10.41 14.69 1.39
CA PRO A 145 -11.73 15.11 1.86
C PRO A 145 -12.55 15.81 0.77
N GLY A 146 -13.77 15.32 0.55
CA GLY A 146 -14.67 15.78 -0.50
C GLY A 146 -14.73 14.87 -1.75
N ASP A 147 -13.77 13.95 -1.90
CA ASP A 147 -13.85 12.91 -2.93
C ASP A 147 -14.80 11.78 -2.50
N SER A 148 -15.52 11.18 -3.44
CA SER A 148 -16.39 10.03 -3.13
C SER A 148 -15.63 8.84 -2.55
N SER A 149 -14.37 8.66 -2.96
CA SER A 149 -13.48 7.61 -2.45
C SER A 149 -12.95 7.89 -1.06
N TRP A 150 -13.02 9.14 -0.59
CA TRP A 150 -12.67 9.50 0.77
C TRP A 150 -13.75 9.06 1.75
N ASP A 151 -15.02 9.30 1.39
CA ASP A 151 -16.17 9.00 2.26
C ASP A 151 -16.60 7.53 2.18
N ASN A 152 -16.24 6.82 1.10
CA ASN A 152 -16.74 5.48 0.85
C ASN A 152 -15.73 4.61 0.09
N LEU A 153 -14.96 3.81 0.83
CA LEU A 153 -13.97 2.91 0.25
C LEU A 153 -14.62 1.80 -0.60
N PRO A 154 -14.11 1.52 -1.82
CA PRO A 154 -14.72 0.56 -2.74
C PRO A 154 -14.98 -0.85 -2.19
N GLY A 155 -14.00 -1.41 -1.46
CA GLY A 155 -14.10 -2.71 -0.84
C GLY A 155 -14.74 -2.71 0.55
N LEU A 156 -15.00 -1.53 1.11
CA LEU A 156 -15.59 -1.38 2.44
C LEU A 156 -16.68 -0.29 2.39
N PRO A 157 -17.84 -0.58 1.77
CA PRO A 157 -18.90 0.41 1.68
C PRO A 157 -19.35 0.90 3.07
N GLY A 158 -19.38 2.22 3.24
CA GLY A 158 -19.69 2.90 4.49
C GLY A 158 -18.48 3.18 5.38
N THR A 159 -17.26 2.82 4.96
CA THR A 159 -16.01 3.18 5.64
C THR A 159 -15.32 4.32 4.90
N SER A 160 -15.00 5.40 5.62
CA SER A 160 -14.24 6.53 5.12
C SER A 160 -12.74 6.37 5.41
N VAL A 161 -11.90 7.11 4.69
CA VAL A 161 -10.45 7.18 4.96
C VAL A 161 -10.18 7.75 6.37
N SER A 162 -11.01 8.68 6.86
CA SER A 162 -10.89 9.23 8.22
C SER A 162 -11.20 8.21 9.32
N ASP A 163 -11.97 7.16 9.03
CA ASP A 163 -12.18 6.06 9.99
C ASP A 163 -10.94 5.16 10.12
N VAL A 164 -10.11 5.13 9.06
CA VAL A 164 -8.90 4.31 8.97
C VAL A 164 -7.71 5.00 9.63
N PHE A 165 -7.52 6.29 9.32
CA PHE A 165 -6.44 7.12 9.85
C PHE A 165 -7.06 8.31 10.60
N PRO A 166 -7.35 8.18 11.90
CA PRO A 166 -7.86 9.29 12.69
C PRO A 166 -6.80 10.40 12.75
N SER A 167 -7.20 11.61 12.35
CA SER A 167 -6.38 12.83 12.36
C SER A 167 -5.95 13.27 13.75
#